data_AF-S2L654-F1
#
_entry.id   AF-S2L654-F1
#
_cell.length_a   1.000
_cell.length_b   1.000
_cell.length_c   1.000
_cell.angle_alpha   90.00
_cell.angle_beta   90.00
_cell.angle_gamma   90.00
#
_symmetry.space_group_name_H-M   'P 1'
#
loop_
_entity.id
_entity.type
_entity.pdbx_description
1 polymer ?
#
loop_
_entity_poly.entity_id
_entity_poly.type
_entity_poly.pdbx_seq_one_letter_code
_entity_poly.pdbx_strand_id
1 'polypeptide(L)'
;MAEQHLLESQEQPDYLGFENLLYPVIFEHAYQQYRVGHLRDAALNAFTAVFDLIRARTGLDMDGAKLVGQVFSVKKPRLILSEIEAGSGRNDQAGFLHIYQGAYIGIRNPKAHSLQHDLTDEKAAQYLIFASLLTRRAAEAHEP
;
A
#
# COMPACT_ATOMS: atom_id res chain seq x y z
N MET A 1 -36.07 36.94 -14.41
CA MET A 1 -34.95 36.00 -14.68
C MET A 1 -34.24 35.60 -13.38
N ALA A 2 -35.01 35.29 -12.32
CA ALA A 2 -34.49 34.79 -11.06
C ALA A 2 -34.33 33.25 -11.06
N GLU A 3 -34.97 32.57 -12.02
CA GLU A 3 -34.89 31.11 -12.21
C GLU A 3 -33.59 30.64 -12.88
N GLN A 4 -32.81 31.54 -13.49
CA GLN A 4 -31.52 31.17 -14.10
C GLN A 4 -30.35 31.15 -13.11
N HIS A 5 -30.49 31.75 -11.91
CA HIS A 5 -29.48 31.69 -10.85
C HIS A 5 -29.74 30.58 -9.81
N LEU A 6 -30.89 29.89 -9.88
CA LEU A 6 -31.23 28.78 -8.99
C LEU A 6 -30.81 27.41 -9.54
N LEU A 7 -30.27 27.36 -10.77
CA LEU A 7 -29.86 26.12 -11.44
C LEU A 7 -28.34 25.86 -11.42
N GLU A 8 -27.53 26.76 -10.85
CA GLU A 8 -26.06 26.63 -10.76
C GLU A 8 -25.53 26.29 -9.37
N SER A 9 -26.40 25.94 -8.41
CA SER A 9 -25.97 25.18 -7.23
C SER A 9 -26.08 23.68 -7.52
N GLN A 10 -25.42 23.23 -8.60
CA GLN A 10 -25.11 21.81 -8.72
C GLN A 10 -23.89 21.57 -7.84
N GLU A 11 -24.11 21.11 -6.60
CA GLU A 11 -23.05 20.52 -5.80
C GLU A 11 -22.37 19.45 -6.66
N GLN A 12 -21.16 19.77 -7.13
CA GLN A 12 -20.30 18.77 -7.77
C GLN A 12 -20.17 17.62 -6.78
N PRO A 13 -20.43 16.37 -7.18
CA PRO A 13 -20.28 15.24 -6.26
C PRO A 13 -18.86 15.31 -5.70
N ASP A 14 -18.72 15.18 -4.38
CA ASP A 14 -17.43 15.18 -3.69
C ASP A 14 -16.65 13.91 -4.08
N TYR A 15 -16.06 13.93 -5.28
CA TYR A 15 -15.23 12.86 -5.78
C TYR A 15 -13.91 12.92 -5.03
N LEU A 16 -13.68 11.93 -4.17
CA LEU A 16 -12.42 11.82 -3.47
C LEU A 16 -11.29 11.60 -4.48
N GLY A 17 -10.37 12.56 -4.61
CA GLY A 17 -9.11 12.36 -5.33
C GLY A 17 -8.36 11.17 -4.76
N PHE A 18 -7.72 10.34 -5.62
CA PHE A 18 -7.06 9.11 -5.17
C PHE A 18 -5.95 9.40 -4.13
N GLU A 19 -5.36 10.59 -4.18
CA GLU A 19 -4.38 11.07 -3.21
C GLU A 19 -4.91 11.09 -1.78
N ASN A 20 -6.21 11.29 -1.59
CA ASN A 20 -6.87 11.29 -0.28
C ASN A 20 -7.12 9.85 0.24
N LEU A 21 -6.97 8.84 -0.61
CA LEU A 21 -6.97 7.43 -0.21
C LEU A 21 -5.59 6.94 0.23
N LEU A 22 -4.54 7.74 0.03
CA LEU A 22 -3.18 7.34 0.35
C LEU A 22 -2.97 7.31 1.86
N TYR A 23 -2.36 6.23 2.33
CA TYR A 23 -1.92 6.17 3.72
C TYR A 23 -0.81 7.22 3.93
N PRO A 24 -0.74 7.93 5.09
CA PRO A 24 0.17 9.06 5.27
C PRO A 24 1.63 8.81 4.83
N VAL A 25 2.20 7.66 5.19
CA VAL A 25 3.57 7.29 4.83
C VAL A 25 3.76 7.08 3.31
N ILE A 26 2.71 6.63 2.60
CA ILE A 26 2.75 6.48 1.14
C ILE A 26 2.64 7.85 0.48
N PHE A 27 1.74 8.70 0.98
CA PHE A 27 1.62 10.07 0.50
C PHE A 27 2.96 10.81 0.61
N GLU A 28 3.58 10.74 1.79
CA GLU A 28 4.85 11.41 2.09
C GLU A 28 5.98 10.99 1.16
N HIS A 29 6.14 9.69 0.90
CA HIS A 29 7.32 9.18 0.19
C HIS A 29 7.13 8.99 -1.32
N ALA A 30 5.90 8.90 -1.83
CA ALA A 30 5.64 8.54 -3.22
C ALA A 30 4.84 9.60 -4.02
N TYR A 31 3.96 10.37 -3.37
CA TYR A 31 3.00 11.19 -4.11
C TYR A 31 3.65 12.34 -4.90
N GLN A 32 4.69 12.97 -4.38
CA GLN A 32 5.38 14.04 -5.11
C GLN A 32 6.04 13.52 -6.39
N GLN A 33 6.66 12.34 -6.35
CA GLN A 33 7.25 11.70 -7.53
C GLN A 33 6.20 11.37 -8.57
N TYR A 34 5.04 10.88 -8.12
CA TYR A 34 3.90 10.64 -9.00
C TYR A 34 3.47 11.92 -9.71
N ARG A 35 3.29 13.01 -8.96
CA ARG A 35 2.83 14.31 -9.50
C ARG A 35 3.75 14.91 -10.55
N VAL A 36 5.05 14.67 -10.45
CA VAL A 36 6.04 15.18 -11.42
C VAL A 36 6.36 14.18 -12.54
N GLY A 37 5.60 13.08 -12.65
CA GLY A 37 5.75 12.08 -13.71
C GLY A 37 6.87 11.06 -13.49
N HIS A 38 7.51 11.05 -12.30
CA HIS A 38 8.51 10.04 -11.92
C HIS A 38 7.82 8.75 -11.43
N LEU A 39 7.02 8.14 -12.30
CA LEU A 39 6.08 7.07 -11.95
C LEU A 39 6.75 5.82 -11.39
N ARG A 40 7.91 5.44 -11.94
CA ARG A 40 8.69 4.29 -11.45
C ARG A 40 9.13 4.52 -10.01
N ASP A 41 9.69 5.69 -9.75
CA ASP A 41 10.23 6.03 -8.44
C ASP A 41 9.08 6.17 -7.43
N ALA A 42 7.94 6.73 -7.84
CA ALA A 42 6.73 6.77 -7.02
C ALA A 42 6.30 5.37 -6.57
N ALA A 43 6.17 4.43 -7.52
CA ALA A 43 5.79 3.06 -7.18
C ALA A 43 6.87 2.35 -6.34
N LEU A 44 8.16 2.52 -6.66
CA LEU A 44 9.26 1.95 -5.89
C LEU A 44 9.27 2.46 -4.44
N ASN A 45 9.13 3.77 -4.25
CA ASN A 45 9.13 4.40 -2.94
C ASN A 45 7.90 4.04 -2.13
N ALA A 46 6.72 3.93 -2.76
CA ALA A 46 5.51 3.47 -2.10
C ALA A 46 5.70 2.08 -1.47
N PHE A 47 6.20 1.10 -2.23
CA PHE A 47 6.44 -0.24 -1.68
C PHE A 47 7.63 -0.27 -0.71
N THR A 48 8.63 0.58 -0.88
CA THR A 48 9.71 0.69 0.11
C THR A 48 9.15 1.18 1.45
N ALA A 49 8.32 2.22 1.46
CA ALA A 49 7.65 2.74 2.65
C ALA A 49 6.79 1.68 3.38
N VAL A 50 6.11 0.77 2.66
CA VAL A 50 5.39 -0.37 3.28
C VAL A 50 6.34 -1.24 4.10
N PHE A 51 7.48 -1.63 3.52
CA PHE A 51 8.43 -2.55 4.15
C PHE A 51 9.20 -1.87 5.29
N ASP A 52 9.48 -0.57 5.14
CA ASP A 52 10.09 0.26 6.18
C ASP A 52 9.18 0.38 7.40
N LEU A 53 7.88 0.58 7.20
CA LEU A 53 6.90 0.57 8.30
C LEU A 53 6.88 -0.79 9.00
N ILE A 54 6.90 -1.90 8.26
CA ILE A 54 6.93 -3.25 8.85
C ILE A 54 8.21 -3.45 9.68
N ARG A 55 9.37 -3.01 9.19
CA ARG A 55 10.63 -3.07 9.95
C ARG A 55 10.55 -2.22 11.21
N ALA A 56 10.08 -0.99 11.11
CA ALA A 56 9.91 -0.08 12.25
C ALA A 56 8.99 -0.69 13.33
N ARG A 57 7.91 -1.36 12.92
CA ARG A 57 6.97 -2.03 13.84
C ARG A 57 7.52 -3.27 14.51
N THR A 58 8.46 -3.97 13.89
CA THR A 58 8.87 -5.33 14.34
C THR A 58 10.31 -5.39 14.85
N GLY A 59 11.09 -4.34 14.64
CA GLY A 59 12.52 -4.27 14.95
C GLY A 59 13.37 -5.26 14.14
N LEU A 60 12.83 -5.85 13.08
CA LEU A 60 13.55 -6.82 12.26
C LEU A 60 14.41 -6.12 11.22
N ASP A 61 15.69 -6.51 11.18
CA ASP A 61 16.63 -6.09 10.15
C ASP A 61 16.70 -7.15 9.03
N MET A 62 15.58 -7.28 8.31
CA MET A 62 15.41 -8.21 7.20
C MET A 62 14.70 -7.49 6.06
N ASP A 63 14.82 -7.99 4.83
CA ASP A 63 14.10 -7.44 3.67
C ASP A 63 13.28 -8.51 2.94
N GLY A 64 12.33 -8.04 2.15
CA GLY A 64 11.57 -8.79 1.19
C GLY A 64 10.78 -9.96 1.73
N ALA A 65 10.73 -11.03 0.95
CA ALA A 65 9.93 -12.22 1.28
C ALA A 65 10.30 -12.86 2.62
N LYS A 66 11.57 -12.71 3.05
CA LYS A 66 12.04 -13.20 4.36
C LYS A 66 11.47 -12.38 5.51
N LEU A 67 11.48 -11.05 5.40
CA LEU A 67 10.89 -10.15 6.41
C LEU A 67 9.42 -10.52 6.62
N VAL A 68 8.62 -10.46 5.56
CA VAL A 68 7.16 -10.66 5.69
C VAL A 68 6.80 -12.10 6.06
N GLY A 69 7.60 -13.09 5.64
CA GLY A 69 7.48 -14.48 6.05
C GLY A 69 7.65 -14.70 7.55
N GLN A 70 8.55 -13.94 8.19
CA GLN A 70 8.73 -13.98 9.63
C GLN A 70 7.66 -13.15 10.36
N VAL A 71 7.31 -11.99 9.83
CA VAL A 71 6.35 -11.08 10.47
C VAL A 71 4.93 -11.64 10.48
N PHE A 72 4.45 -12.13 9.34
CA PHE A 72 3.07 -12.57 9.16
C PHE A 72 2.90 -14.09 9.17
N SER A 73 3.88 -14.84 9.71
CA SER A 73 3.79 -16.30 9.85
C SER A 73 2.51 -16.73 10.58
N VAL A 74 1.79 -17.72 10.05
CA VAL A 74 0.62 -18.29 10.75
C VAL A 74 1.01 -19.04 12.03
N LYS A 75 2.23 -19.60 12.08
CA LYS A 75 2.67 -20.43 13.22
C LYS A 75 3.24 -19.62 14.37
N LYS A 76 3.99 -18.56 14.05
CA LYS A 76 4.67 -17.67 15.00
C LYS A 76 4.66 -16.24 14.47
N PRO A 77 3.49 -15.59 14.40
CA PRO A 77 3.39 -14.22 13.90
C PRO A 77 4.16 -13.27 14.83
N ARG A 78 4.68 -12.18 14.27
CA ARG A 78 5.03 -10.97 15.02
C ARG A 78 3.94 -9.92 14.93
N LEU A 79 3.19 -9.92 13.83
CA LEU A 79 2.03 -9.09 13.63
C LEU A 79 0.87 -9.98 13.18
N ILE A 80 -0.26 -9.85 13.87
CA ILE A 80 -1.51 -10.55 13.60
C ILE A 80 -2.44 -9.59 12.84
N LEU A 81 -2.85 -10.00 11.64
CA LEU A 81 -3.69 -9.20 10.72
C LEU A 81 -5.20 -9.41 10.95
N SER A 82 -5.57 -10.54 11.55
CA SER A 82 -6.96 -11.00 11.79
C SER A 82 -6.98 -12.07 12.89
N GLU A 83 -8.16 -12.42 13.41
CA GLU A 83 -8.38 -13.40 14.49
C GLU A 83 -7.79 -14.81 14.19
N ILE A 84 -6.52 -15.04 14.55
CA ILE A 84 -5.75 -16.23 14.15
C ILE A 84 -6.24 -17.54 14.80
N GLU A 85 -7.10 -17.45 15.80
CA GLU A 85 -7.76 -18.59 16.43
C GLU A 85 -8.87 -19.19 15.56
N ALA A 86 -9.50 -18.36 14.70
CA ALA A 86 -10.49 -18.81 13.75
C ALA A 86 -9.83 -19.34 12.46
N GLY A 87 -10.44 -20.36 11.85
CA GLY A 87 -9.96 -20.88 10.55
C GLY A 87 -9.95 -19.81 9.44
N SER A 88 -10.93 -18.90 9.46
CA SER A 88 -10.99 -17.75 8.55
C SER A 88 -9.84 -16.77 8.77
N GLY A 89 -9.48 -16.44 10.01
CA GLY A 89 -8.37 -15.54 10.31
C GLY A 89 -7.00 -16.13 9.95
N ARG A 90 -6.81 -17.45 10.10
CA ARG A 90 -5.59 -18.13 9.59
C ARG A 90 -5.46 -18.04 8.07
N ASN A 91 -6.57 -18.18 7.36
CA ASN A 91 -6.58 -18.04 5.90
C ASN A 91 -6.30 -16.60 5.47
N ASP A 92 -6.87 -15.61 6.16
CA ASP A 92 -6.58 -14.19 5.90
C ASP A 92 -5.11 -13.86 6.16
N GLN A 93 -4.56 -14.29 7.30
CA GLN A 93 -3.14 -14.14 7.64
C GLN A 93 -2.24 -14.75 6.56
N ALA A 94 -2.52 -15.99 6.14
CA ALA A 94 -1.76 -16.68 5.09
C ALA A 94 -1.90 -16.00 3.73
N GLY A 95 -3.11 -15.55 3.38
CA GLY A 95 -3.39 -14.85 2.13
C GLY A 95 -2.61 -13.55 2.03
N PHE A 96 -2.68 -12.71 3.06
CA PHE A 96 -1.92 -11.46 3.08
C PHE A 96 -0.42 -11.69 3.11
N LEU A 97 0.08 -12.69 3.83
CA LEU A 97 1.49 -13.08 3.74
C LEU A 97 1.93 -13.29 2.28
N HIS A 98 1.17 -14.08 1.50
CA HIS A 98 1.48 -14.30 0.08
C HIS A 98 1.36 -13.01 -0.75
N ILE A 99 0.37 -12.16 -0.47
CA ILE A 99 0.20 -10.87 -1.14
C ILE A 99 1.43 -9.98 -0.90
N TYR A 100 1.93 -9.88 0.33
CA TYR A 100 3.16 -9.11 0.64
C TYR A 100 4.38 -9.68 -0.08
N GLN A 101 4.54 -11.01 -0.11
CA GLN A 101 5.64 -11.65 -0.83
C GLN A 101 5.55 -11.35 -2.33
N GLY A 102 4.37 -11.48 -2.92
CA GLY A 102 4.10 -11.16 -4.32
C GLY A 102 4.35 -9.69 -4.64
N ALA A 103 3.93 -8.78 -3.76
CA ALA A 103 4.17 -7.35 -3.92
C ALA A 103 5.68 -7.03 -3.93
N TYR A 104 6.46 -7.66 -3.04
CA TYR A 104 7.91 -7.49 -3.06
C TYR A 104 8.55 -8.04 -4.33
N ILE A 105 8.26 -9.29 -4.67
CA ILE A 105 8.91 -10.03 -5.77
C ILE A 105 8.51 -9.47 -7.13
N GLY A 106 7.22 -9.18 -7.32
CA GLY A 106 6.64 -8.79 -8.61
C GLY A 106 6.58 -7.29 -8.86
N ILE A 107 6.67 -6.46 -7.81
CA ILE A 107 6.51 -5.00 -7.95
C ILE A 107 7.76 -4.25 -7.50
N ARG A 108 8.14 -4.37 -6.22
CA ARG A 108 9.29 -3.62 -5.69
C ARG A 108 10.59 -4.04 -6.35
N ASN A 109 10.88 -5.35 -6.39
CA ASN A 109 12.15 -5.88 -6.85
C ASN A 109 12.46 -5.53 -8.31
N PRO A 110 11.52 -5.69 -9.29
CA PRO A 110 11.79 -5.30 -10.67
C PRO A 110 11.98 -3.78 -10.82
N LYS A 111 11.23 -2.96 -10.07
CA LYS A 111 11.34 -1.49 -10.14
C LYS A 111 12.65 -0.95 -9.53
N ALA A 112 13.28 -1.71 -8.64
CA ALA A 112 14.60 -1.39 -8.09
C ALA A 112 15.76 -1.75 -9.04
N HIS A 113 15.57 -2.72 -9.93
CA HIS A 113 16.65 -3.30 -10.76
C HIS A 113 16.48 -3.08 -12.27
N SER A 114 15.36 -2.52 -12.73
CA SER A 114 15.11 -2.17 -14.14
C SER A 114 14.74 -0.71 -14.29
N LEU A 115 15.38 -0.03 -15.24
CA LEU A 115 15.03 1.34 -15.63
C LEU A 115 13.81 1.39 -16.56
N GLN A 116 13.56 0.31 -17.32
CA GLN A 116 12.41 0.21 -18.22
C GLN A 116 11.14 -0.13 -17.44
N HIS A 117 10.05 0.57 -17.75
CA HIS A 117 8.72 0.33 -17.17
C HIS A 117 7.60 0.68 -18.16
N ASP A 118 6.43 0.08 -17.95
CA ASP A 118 5.20 0.28 -18.71
C ASP A 118 4.14 1.09 -17.94
N LEU A 119 4.57 1.78 -16.87
CA LEU A 119 3.71 2.59 -16.02
C LEU A 119 3.10 3.77 -16.79
N THR A 120 1.78 3.87 -16.70
CA THR A 120 0.99 5.08 -16.96
C THR A 120 0.63 5.73 -15.63
N ASP A 121 0.14 6.97 -15.65
CA ASP A 121 -0.37 7.65 -14.46
C ASP A 121 -1.39 6.79 -13.72
N GLU A 122 -2.37 6.22 -14.45
CA GLU A 122 -3.37 5.32 -13.88
C GLU A 122 -2.75 4.10 -13.18
N LYS A 123 -1.82 3.39 -13.86
CA LYS A 123 -1.15 2.22 -13.27
C LYS A 123 -0.34 2.60 -12.03
N ALA A 124 0.35 3.74 -12.05
CA ALA A 124 1.12 4.21 -10.92
C ALA A 124 0.20 4.58 -9.73
N ALA A 125 -0.92 5.25 -9.98
CA ALA A 125 -1.92 5.52 -8.96
C ALA A 125 -2.46 4.22 -8.32
N GLN A 126 -2.78 3.21 -9.13
CA GLN A 126 -3.19 1.89 -8.64
C GLN A 126 -2.14 1.23 -7.73
N TYR A 127 -0.85 1.34 -8.07
CA TYR A 127 0.24 0.87 -7.21
C TYR A 127 0.33 1.62 -5.89
N LEU A 128 0.16 2.95 -5.90
CA LEU A 128 0.15 3.78 -4.68
C LEU A 128 -1.04 3.44 -3.77
N ILE A 129 -2.23 3.22 -4.34
CA ILE A 129 -3.41 2.76 -3.61
C ILE A 129 -3.19 1.36 -3.03
N PHE A 130 -2.62 0.44 -3.81
CA PHE A 130 -2.35 -0.90 -3.32
C PHE A 130 -1.32 -0.90 -2.19
N ALA A 131 -0.24 -0.13 -2.32
CA ALA A 131 0.73 0.08 -1.24
C ALA A 131 0.06 0.69 0.01
N SER A 132 -0.89 1.62 -0.17
CA SER A 132 -1.65 2.21 0.94
C SER A 132 -2.54 1.19 1.66
N LEU A 133 -3.20 0.28 0.91
CA LEU A 133 -3.97 -0.82 1.49
C LEU A 133 -3.06 -1.74 2.32
N LEU A 134 -1.91 -2.14 1.78
CA LEU A 134 -0.95 -2.97 2.51
C LEU A 134 -0.46 -2.25 3.77
N THR A 135 -0.09 -0.98 3.66
CA THR A 135 0.33 -0.17 4.81
C THR A 135 -0.74 -0.15 5.89
N ARG A 136 -2.00 0.09 5.52
CA ARG A 136 -3.13 0.07 6.45
C ARG A 136 -3.24 -1.28 7.18
N ARG A 137 -3.21 -2.38 6.44
CA ARG A 137 -3.27 -3.74 7.02
C ARG A 137 -2.11 -3.98 8.00
N ALA A 138 -0.89 -3.60 7.64
CA ALA A 138 0.27 -3.72 8.52
C ALA A 138 0.21 -2.78 9.73
N ALA A 139 -0.37 -1.59 9.60
CA ALA A 139 -0.49 -0.62 10.68
C ALA A 139 -1.58 -1.01 11.70
N GLU A 140 -2.71 -1.53 11.22
CA GLU A 140 -3.85 -1.98 12.06
C GLU A 140 -3.57 -3.34 12.74
N ALA A 141 -2.54 -4.07 12.31
CA ALA A 141 -2.14 -5.33 12.92
C ALA A 141 -1.73 -5.16 14.40
N HIS A 142 -1.94 -6.17 15.21
CA HIS A 142 -1.52 -6.16 16.62
C HIS A 142 -0.44 -7.19 16.90
N GLU A 143 0.27 -7.02 18.01
CA GLU A 143 1.21 -8.02 18.51
C GLU A 143 0.46 -9.27 19.01
N PRO A 144 1.10 -10.45 19.05
CA PRO A 144 0.49 -11.69 19.52
C PRO A 144 0.11 -11.70 20.99
#